data_AF-A0A954XZT9-F1
#
_entry.id   AF-A0A954XZT9-F1
#
_cell.length_a   1.000
_cell.length_b   1.000
_cell.length_c   1.000
_cell.angle_alpha   90.00
_cell.angle_beta   90.00
_cell.angle_gamma   90.00
#
_symmetry.space_group_name_H-M   'P 1'
#
loop_
_entity.id
_entity.type
_entity.pdbx_description
1 polymer ?
#
loop_
_entity_poly.entity_id
_entity_poly.type
_entity_poly.pdbx_seq_one_letter_code
_entity_poly.pdbx_strand_id
1 'polypeptide(L)'
;MANWRHLLLLSLAFWSAGGAASLAAVFPGRTVTTSKGNQRGLYMAIRPDTSPVLSQSTIDAIRASETETRTFYAEASGGQIDMQYVDIVDVPLSLVSDSRDGQLHRPDDWWGVAENYVRTTLGVDPESYDLNLFDVSATPRDVGQGWDGLATFPGNNLAMQIAPGAGWGQLVVDHELGHRVGAPHSSAWRLSDNDSFNPYVWDEKNDAYVPYSPTLHGLQPVAYGVELDEYGDPLSVMGNISRETFSVHQKRVNMGWLSSGQVPDLDATGDGVYRVYAHDELQATMSSQGNVMGVVDGYDPNAYYGLTFRRDDEVFNKSAGVFETRPDTFTLEFRSQQDGVFLYLNDGLLDLDLAGGNDRNHLERSLHVGDRFEDVFVNPSYFVGTGEHDEWAGLAAPAPTPDNELRPEWFEFRLLASGSDAIGSFVEVAVEKIAYVPPGDLNDDGFFNALDVDRFVENWLADTSDLNSVAQHMAGDLDNNGRVDLSDAFLLRSILIEQSGSAFELTSYVPEPGTAQLLGVVGVWAAVFWRRGDHAARLRRWNNAFGRVFPSRRRRQTPWGAMASLKHRSWRSPC
;
A
#
# COMPACT_ATOMS: atom_id res chain seq x y z
N MET A 1 19.17 57.78 37.48
CA MET A 1 20.32 57.01 38.01
C MET A 1 20.19 55.61 37.42
N ALA A 2 20.58 55.33 36.17
CA ALA A 2 21.94 55.21 35.62
C ALA A 2 22.79 54.16 36.36
N ASN A 3 22.86 52.94 35.80
CA ASN A 3 24.02 52.04 35.65
C ASN A 3 23.49 50.69 35.11
N TRP A 4 23.53 50.37 33.81
CA TRP A 4 24.68 49.96 32.99
C TRP A 4 25.54 48.85 33.61
N ARG A 5 25.32 47.60 33.18
CA ARG A 5 26.37 46.63 32.82
C ARG A 5 25.86 45.69 31.72
N HIS A 6 26.45 45.83 30.54
CA HIS A 6 26.43 44.86 29.46
C HIS A 6 27.32 43.66 29.81
N LEU A 7 26.93 42.48 29.33
CA LEU A 7 27.89 41.50 28.84
C LEU A 7 27.27 40.77 27.63
N LEU A 8 27.58 41.30 26.45
CA LEU A 8 27.61 40.53 25.21
C LEU A 8 28.63 39.40 25.41
N LEU A 9 28.18 38.15 25.24
CA LEU A 9 29.08 37.05 24.93
C LEU A 9 29.02 36.81 23.43
N LEU A 10 30.00 37.40 22.76
CA LEU A 10 30.40 37.09 21.40
C LEU A 10 31.05 35.69 21.42
N SER A 11 30.32 34.64 21.05
CA SER A 11 30.93 33.36 20.71
C SER A 11 31.24 33.33 19.22
N LEU A 12 32.40 33.90 18.88
CA LEU A 12 33.09 33.71 17.62
C LEU A 12 33.80 32.35 17.71
N ALA A 13 33.13 31.29 17.27
CA ALA A 13 33.76 29.99 17.08
C ALA A 13 33.91 29.75 15.57
N PHE A 14 35.16 29.85 15.13
CA PHE A 14 35.65 29.31 13.88
C PHE A 14 35.19 27.85 13.74
N TRP A 15 34.36 27.55 12.74
CA TRP A 15 34.34 26.22 12.15
C TRP A 15 35.10 26.28 10.83
N SER A 16 36.27 25.68 10.87
CA SER A 16 37.10 25.36 9.72
C SER A 16 36.30 24.55 8.71
N ALA A 17 36.11 25.10 7.51
CA ALA A 17 35.91 24.31 6.31
C ALA A 17 37.15 23.41 6.12
N GLY A 18 37.01 22.13 6.41
CA GLY A 18 38.11 21.18 6.32
C GLY A 18 37.60 19.76 6.55
N GLY A 19 37.33 19.06 5.45
CA GLY A 19 37.04 17.62 5.49
C GLY A 19 36.13 17.13 4.36
N ALA A 20 36.47 17.38 3.11
CA ALA A 20 35.97 16.51 2.04
C ALA A 20 36.68 15.16 2.16
N ALA A 21 35.99 14.17 2.74
CA ALA A 21 36.23 12.75 2.53
C ALA A 21 35.12 11.91 3.20
N SER A 22 33.91 11.87 2.61
CA SER A 22 33.05 10.69 2.73
C SER A 22 33.36 9.72 1.59
N LEU A 23 34.59 9.19 1.56
CA LEU A 23 34.86 7.92 0.88
C LEU A 23 34.49 6.80 1.85
N ALA A 24 33.19 6.57 2.02
CA ALA A 24 32.68 5.40 2.72
C ALA A 24 31.96 4.51 1.71
N ALA A 25 32.71 3.93 0.77
CA ALA A 25 32.24 2.75 0.05
C ALA A 25 32.23 1.58 1.04
N VAL A 26 31.03 1.08 1.39
CA VAL A 26 30.83 -0.04 2.30
C VAL A 26 30.49 -1.30 1.49
N PHE A 27 31.28 -2.37 1.65
CA PHE A 27 30.98 -3.76 1.22
C PHE A 27 31.79 -4.74 2.13
N PRO A 28 31.49 -6.05 2.32
CA PRO A 28 30.21 -6.81 2.37
C PRO A 28 30.17 -7.97 3.46
N GLY A 29 29.06 -8.72 3.56
CA GLY A 29 28.96 -10.13 4.09
C GLY A 29 27.51 -10.69 4.08
N ARG A 30 27.12 -11.97 3.92
CA ARG A 30 27.70 -13.26 3.48
C ARG A 30 26.55 -14.14 2.88
N THR A 31 26.80 -14.83 1.74
CA THR A 31 26.15 -16.04 1.10
C THR A 31 24.69 -16.41 1.43
N VAL A 32 23.77 -16.61 0.47
CA VAL A 32 23.78 -17.59 -0.65
C VAL A 32 23.10 -16.99 -1.91
N THR A 33 23.80 -17.00 -3.06
CA THR A 33 23.37 -16.76 -4.46
C THR A 33 22.18 -15.81 -4.74
N THR A 34 22.44 -14.54 -5.14
CA THR A 34 21.59 -13.68 -6.03
C THR A 34 22.19 -12.26 -6.30
N SER A 35 23.52 -12.19 -6.55
CA SER A 35 24.32 -11.04 -7.07
C SER A 35 24.90 -9.97 -6.10
N LYS A 36 26.20 -9.65 -6.31
CA LYS A 36 27.10 -8.71 -5.58
C LYS A 36 28.26 -8.20 -6.49
N GLY A 37 28.02 -7.69 -7.70
CA GLY A 37 29.07 -7.16 -8.62
C GLY A 37 28.69 -7.04 -10.11
N ASN A 38 29.67 -6.72 -10.99
CA ASN A 38 29.54 -6.67 -12.46
C ASN A 38 29.15 -8.05 -13.02
N GLN A 39 27.87 -8.23 -13.27
CA GLN A 39 27.28 -9.41 -13.88
C GLN A 39 27.41 -9.34 -15.40
N ARG A 40 27.85 -10.45 -15.99
CA ARG A 40 28.03 -10.57 -17.43
C ARG A 40 26.71 -11.03 -18.05
N GLY A 41 26.06 -10.13 -18.78
CA GLY A 41 24.92 -10.42 -19.62
C GLY A 41 25.32 -10.74 -21.07
N LEU A 42 24.61 -11.67 -21.69
CA LEU A 42 24.61 -11.93 -23.12
C LEU A 42 23.26 -11.48 -23.69
N TYR A 43 23.29 -10.51 -24.60
CA TYR A 43 22.09 -10.05 -25.29
C TYR A 43 21.98 -10.73 -26.66
N MET A 44 20.95 -11.54 -26.85
CA MET A 44 20.67 -12.25 -28.09
C MET A 44 19.51 -11.59 -28.84
N ALA A 45 19.83 -10.83 -29.89
CA ALA A 45 18.83 -10.24 -30.77
C ALA A 45 18.36 -11.30 -31.78
N ILE A 46 17.22 -11.93 -31.49
CA ILE A 46 16.63 -12.98 -32.31
C ILE A 46 15.72 -12.36 -33.36
N ARG A 47 15.98 -12.71 -34.61
CA ARG A 47 15.22 -12.23 -35.77
C ARG A 47 14.97 -13.35 -36.77
N PRO A 48 13.97 -13.21 -37.65
CA PRO A 48 13.84 -14.10 -38.80
C PRO A 48 15.14 -14.10 -39.61
N ASP A 49 15.57 -15.28 -40.07
CA ASP A 49 16.75 -15.44 -40.93
C ASP A 49 16.68 -14.64 -42.25
N THR A 50 15.46 -14.33 -42.69
CA THR A 50 15.15 -13.45 -43.84
C THR A 50 15.21 -11.95 -43.54
N SER A 51 15.25 -11.54 -42.27
CA SER A 51 15.37 -10.14 -41.86
C SER A 51 16.82 -9.64 -42.01
N PRO A 52 17.03 -8.32 -42.18
CA PRO A 52 18.38 -7.76 -42.16
C PRO A 52 19.08 -8.03 -40.82
N VAL A 53 20.40 -8.15 -40.85
CA VAL A 53 21.25 -8.21 -39.65
C VAL A 53 21.03 -7.00 -38.76
N LEU A 54 21.29 -7.18 -37.45
CA LEU A 54 21.23 -6.11 -36.47
C LEU A 54 21.97 -4.85 -36.94
N SER A 55 21.25 -3.73 -36.97
CA SER A 55 21.82 -2.45 -37.38
C SER A 55 22.64 -1.82 -36.24
N GLN A 56 23.61 -0.95 -36.56
CA GLN A 56 24.34 -0.21 -35.54
C GLN A 56 23.40 0.62 -34.65
N SER A 57 22.37 1.26 -35.23
CA SER A 57 21.39 2.01 -34.45
C SER A 57 20.59 1.14 -33.47
N THR A 58 20.36 -0.14 -33.78
CA THR A 58 19.72 -1.07 -32.84
C THR A 58 20.67 -1.45 -31.72
N ILE A 59 21.95 -1.72 -32.03
CA ILE A 59 22.98 -1.97 -31.01
C ILE A 59 23.09 -0.77 -30.06
N ASP A 60 23.11 0.45 -30.60
CA ASP A 60 23.19 1.67 -29.80
C ASP A 60 21.95 1.83 -28.89
N ALA A 61 20.76 1.46 -29.36
CA ALA A 61 19.53 1.47 -28.55
C ALA A 61 19.57 0.42 -27.42
N ILE A 62 20.08 -0.79 -27.69
CA ILE A 62 20.29 -1.82 -26.67
C ILE A 62 21.26 -1.32 -25.59
N ARG A 63 22.35 -0.66 -26.00
CA ARG A 63 23.33 -0.07 -25.06
C ARG A 63 22.76 1.09 -24.23
N ALA A 64 21.86 1.88 -24.81
CA ALA A 64 21.16 2.93 -24.07
C ALA A 64 20.23 2.31 -23.01
N SER A 65 19.43 1.31 -23.38
CA SER A 65 18.56 0.56 -22.47
C SER A 65 19.36 -0.13 -21.35
N GLU A 66 20.49 -0.77 -21.68
CA GLU A 66 21.42 -1.33 -20.71
C GLU A 66 21.89 -0.28 -19.69
N THR A 67 22.21 0.94 -20.14
CA THR A 67 22.66 2.02 -19.25
C THR A 67 21.54 2.46 -18.30
N GLU A 68 20.29 2.54 -18.78
CA GLU A 68 19.12 2.83 -17.95
C GLU A 68 18.91 1.74 -16.89
N THR A 69 18.86 0.46 -17.30
CA THR A 69 18.74 -0.69 -16.38
C THR A 69 19.84 -0.70 -15.33
N ARG A 70 21.10 -0.51 -15.73
CA ARG A 70 22.25 -0.48 -14.81
C ARG A 70 22.12 0.63 -13.77
N THR A 71 21.66 1.80 -14.19
CA THR A 71 21.45 2.94 -13.30
C THR A 71 20.33 2.62 -12.31
N PHE A 72 19.19 2.16 -12.80
CA PHE A 72 18.03 1.77 -11.99
C PHE A 72 18.39 0.75 -10.90
N TYR A 73 19.05 -0.35 -11.27
CA TYR A 73 19.43 -1.38 -10.32
C TYR A 73 20.48 -0.93 -9.32
N ALA A 74 21.41 -0.08 -9.72
CA ALA A 74 22.39 0.43 -8.79
C ALA A 74 21.76 1.35 -7.74
N GLU A 75 20.81 2.21 -8.14
CA GLU A 75 20.03 3.05 -7.23
C GLU A 75 19.18 2.18 -6.28
N ALA A 76 18.51 1.18 -6.85
CA ALA A 76 17.66 0.26 -6.10
C ALA A 76 18.40 -0.69 -5.15
N SER A 77 19.66 -1.02 -5.42
CA SER A 77 20.42 -2.03 -4.67
C SER A 77 21.61 -1.49 -3.90
N GLY A 78 21.80 -0.17 -3.91
CA GLY A 78 23.02 0.46 -3.41
C GLY A 78 24.30 -0.01 -4.10
N GLY A 79 24.22 -0.27 -5.41
CA GLY A 79 25.32 -0.74 -6.25
C GLY A 79 25.73 -2.20 -6.05
N GLN A 80 24.90 -3.01 -5.38
CA GLN A 80 25.14 -4.47 -5.30
C GLN A 80 24.90 -5.15 -6.66
N ILE A 81 24.01 -4.58 -7.48
CA ILE A 81 23.60 -5.12 -8.77
C ILE A 81 24.08 -4.17 -9.88
N ASP A 82 24.99 -4.67 -10.72
CA ASP A 82 25.44 -4.00 -11.94
C ASP A 82 25.47 -5.03 -13.07
N MET A 83 24.53 -4.96 -14.02
CA MET A 83 24.43 -5.92 -15.11
C MET A 83 24.86 -5.33 -16.44
N GLN A 84 25.93 -5.85 -17.02
CA GLN A 84 26.49 -5.37 -18.27
C GLN A 84 26.35 -6.42 -19.37
N TYR A 85 25.80 -6.05 -20.52
CA TYR A 85 25.81 -6.87 -21.73
C TYR A 85 27.22 -6.91 -22.32
N VAL A 86 28.07 -7.82 -21.85
CA VAL A 86 29.44 -7.91 -22.37
C VAL A 86 29.46 -8.31 -23.85
N ASP A 87 28.43 -9.02 -24.29
CA ASP A 87 28.24 -9.42 -25.69
C ASP A 87 26.79 -9.15 -26.15
N ILE A 88 26.66 -8.56 -27.34
CA ILE A 88 25.39 -8.40 -28.08
C ILE A 88 25.54 -9.16 -29.38
N VAL A 89 24.72 -10.20 -29.58
CA VAL A 89 24.83 -11.12 -30.70
C VAL A 89 23.57 -11.10 -31.55
N ASP A 90 23.75 -11.14 -32.87
CA ASP A 90 22.68 -11.27 -33.85
C ASP A 90 22.41 -12.76 -34.10
N VAL A 91 21.17 -13.20 -33.83
CA VAL A 91 20.79 -14.62 -33.90
C VAL A 91 19.69 -14.80 -34.96
N PRO A 92 20.05 -15.20 -36.20
CA PRO A 92 19.05 -15.56 -37.20
C PRO A 92 18.34 -16.85 -36.81
N LEU A 93 17.01 -16.81 -36.80
CA LEU A 93 16.14 -17.94 -36.48
C LEU A 93 15.23 -18.23 -37.67
N SER A 94 15.27 -19.46 -38.16
CA SER A 94 14.32 -19.92 -39.18
C SER A 94 12.96 -20.13 -38.54
N LEU A 95 11.96 -19.37 -38.99
CA LEU A 95 10.58 -19.51 -38.52
C LEU A 95 9.90 -20.71 -39.18
N VAL A 96 8.94 -21.31 -38.48
CA VAL A 96 8.17 -22.48 -38.93
C VAL A 96 6.69 -22.14 -39.05
N SER A 97 6.01 -22.72 -40.02
CA SER A 97 4.55 -22.55 -40.14
C SER A 97 3.84 -23.30 -39.02
N ASP A 98 3.06 -22.61 -38.20
CA ASP A 98 2.23 -23.22 -37.18
C ASP A 98 0.92 -23.74 -37.80
N SER A 99 0.57 -24.99 -37.47
CA SER A 99 -0.64 -25.63 -37.98
C SER A 99 -1.95 -25.05 -37.41
N ARG A 100 -1.88 -24.35 -36.28
CA ARG A 100 -3.03 -23.79 -35.55
C ARG A 100 -3.60 -22.56 -36.24
N ASP A 101 -2.76 -21.72 -36.83
CA ASP A 101 -3.17 -20.46 -37.48
C ASP A 101 -2.57 -20.24 -38.88
N GLY A 102 -1.66 -21.10 -39.34
CA GLY A 102 -1.01 -21.02 -40.64
C GLY A 102 0.01 -19.89 -40.77
N GLN A 103 0.41 -19.24 -39.68
CA GLN A 103 1.41 -18.17 -39.68
C GLN A 103 2.81 -18.71 -39.36
N LEU A 104 3.84 -17.91 -39.62
CA LEU A 104 5.21 -18.25 -39.26
C LEU A 104 5.47 -17.86 -37.80
N HIS A 105 5.89 -18.82 -36.99
CA HIS A 105 6.25 -18.64 -35.57
C HIS A 105 7.67 -19.13 -35.31
N ARG A 106 8.17 -18.85 -34.11
CA ARG A 106 9.40 -19.46 -33.61
C ARG A 106 9.20 -20.98 -33.55
N PRO A 107 10.22 -21.80 -33.86
CA PRO A 107 10.13 -23.24 -33.66
C PRO A 107 9.97 -23.57 -32.18
N ASP A 108 9.47 -24.77 -31.90
CA ASP A 108 9.58 -25.36 -30.56
C ASP A 108 11.06 -25.34 -30.12
N ASP A 109 11.31 -25.07 -28.83
CA ASP A 109 12.66 -24.93 -28.27
C ASP A 109 13.55 -23.88 -28.97
N TRP A 110 12.96 -22.75 -29.36
CA TRP A 110 13.72 -21.65 -29.96
C TRP A 110 14.85 -21.12 -29.04
N TRP A 111 14.75 -21.27 -27.71
CA TRP A 111 15.85 -21.00 -26.77
C TRP A 111 17.07 -21.88 -27.06
N GLY A 112 16.89 -23.20 -27.07
CA GLY A 112 17.97 -24.15 -27.35
C GLY A 112 18.56 -23.97 -28.75
N VAL A 113 17.72 -23.62 -29.73
CA VAL A 113 18.19 -23.30 -31.09
C VAL A 113 19.07 -22.05 -31.11
N ALA A 114 18.65 -20.97 -30.44
CA ALA A 114 19.41 -19.72 -30.35
C ALA A 114 20.74 -19.92 -29.62
N GLU A 115 20.73 -20.56 -28.45
CA GLU A 115 21.93 -20.85 -27.68
C GLU A 115 22.91 -21.74 -28.46
N ASN A 116 22.40 -22.77 -29.15
CA ASN A 116 23.25 -23.63 -29.97
C ASN A 116 23.84 -22.87 -31.16
N TYR A 117 23.11 -21.93 -31.78
CA TYR A 117 23.66 -21.05 -32.81
C TYR A 117 24.83 -20.22 -32.26
N VAL A 118 24.64 -19.56 -31.12
CA VAL A 118 25.67 -18.73 -30.46
C VAL A 118 26.91 -19.59 -30.12
N ARG A 119 26.69 -20.78 -29.54
CA ARG A 119 27.77 -21.72 -29.19
C ARG A 119 28.54 -22.22 -30.41
N THR A 120 27.85 -22.70 -31.42
CA THR A 120 28.48 -23.38 -32.57
C THR A 120 29.03 -22.42 -33.61
N THR A 121 28.41 -21.25 -33.78
CA THR A 121 28.75 -20.29 -34.84
C THR A 121 29.64 -19.17 -34.32
N LEU A 122 29.38 -18.66 -33.11
CA LEU A 122 30.12 -17.53 -32.54
C LEU A 122 31.19 -17.97 -31.54
N GLY A 123 31.16 -19.23 -31.10
CA GLY A 123 32.11 -19.76 -30.11
C GLY A 123 31.93 -19.18 -28.71
N VAL A 124 30.75 -18.63 -28.43
CA VAL A 124 30.36 -18.06 -27.14
C VAL A 124 29.47 -19.06 -26.42
N ASP A 125 29.79 -19.43 -25.18
CA ASP A 125 28.94 -20.35 -24.40
C ASP A 125 27.94 -19.55 -23.53
N PRO A 126 26.63 -19.60 -23.83
CA PRO A 126 25.61 -18.84 -23.06
C PRO A 126 25.58 -19.19 -21.57
N GLU A 127 25.94 -20.43 -21.22
CA GLU A 127 25.98 -20.88 -19.81
C GLU A 127 27.13 -20.24 -19.00
N SER A 128 28.06 -19.54 -19.66
CA SER A 128 29.15 -18.82 -19.00
C SER A 128 28.79 -17.40 -18.54
N TYR A 129 27.54 -16.98 -18.77
CA TYR A 129 27.00 -15.68 -18.42
C TYR A 129 26.09 -15.74 -17.20
N ASP A 130 25.99 -14.62 -16.49
CA ASP A 130 25.08 -14.48 -15.35
C ASP A 130 23.63 -14.20 -15.81
N LEU A 131 23.45 -13.67 -17.03
CA LEU A 131 22.17 -13.45 -17.69
C LEU A 131 22.28 -13.73 -19.19
N ASN A 132 21.28 -14.42 -19.75
CA ASN A 132 21.02 -14.47 -21.18
C ASN A 132 19.68 -13.76 -21.47
N LEU A 133 19.71 -12.62 -22.16
CA LEU A 133 18.51 -11.90 -22.59
C LEU A 133 18.21 -12.22 -24.05
N PHE A 134 17.07 -12.84 -24.30
CA PHE A 134 16.55 -13.19 -25.60
C PHE A 134 15.55 -12.13 -26.07
N ASP A 135 16.00 -11.21 -26.91
CA ASP A 135 15.11 -10.25 -27.58
C ASP A 135 14.49 -10.90 -28.80
N VAL A 136 13.21 -11.23 -28.68
CA VAL A 136 12.42 -11.86 -29.73
C VAL A 136 11.42 -10.88 -30.35
N SER A 137 11.59 -9.58 -30.12
CA SER A 137 10.68 -8.53 -30.60
C SER A 137 10.59 -8.42 -32.13
N ALA A 138 11.62 -8.88 -32.85
CA ALA A 138 11.62 -8.96 -34.31
C ALA A 138 10.90 -10.20 -34.87
N THR A 139 10.46 -11.12 -34.01
CA THR A 139 9.70 -12.32 -34.40
C THR A 139 8.21 -12.17 -34.08
N PRO A 140 7.32 -12.83 -34.85
CA PRO A 140 5.90 -12.94 -34.47
C PRO A 140 5.75 -13.59 -33.09
N ARG A 141 4.75 -13.14 -32.32
CA ARG A 141 4.38 -13.74 -31.03
C ARG A 141 4.03 -15.21 -31.22
N ASP A 142 4.35 -16.06 -30.25
CA ASP A 142 3.92 -17.45 -30.28
C ASP A 142 2.39 -17.54 -30.08
N VAL A 143 1.77 -18.57 -30.64
CA VAL A 143 0.33 -18.81 -30.48
C VAL A 143 0.01 -18.97 -28.99
N GLY A 144 -0.81 -18.07 -28.45
CA GLY A 144 -1.20 -18.07 -27.03
C GLY A 144 -0.21 -17.38 -26.09
N GLN A 145 0.82 -16.70 -26.63
CA GLN A 145 1.71 -15.88 -25.81
C GLN A 145 0.95 -14.70 -25.19
N GLY A 146 0.82 -14.71 -23.86
CA GLY A 146 0.20 -13.65 -23.06
C GLY A 146 1.18 -12.70 -22.37
N TRP A 147 2.48 -12.83 -22.66
CA TRP A 147 3.54 -12.10 -21.96
C TRP A 147 4.31 -11.17 -22.89
N ASP A 148 4.82 -10.08 -22.30
CA ASP A 148 5.75 -9.15 -22.94
C ASP A 148 7.21 -9.38 -22.50
N GLY A 149 7.39 -9.90 -21.28
CA GLY A 149 8.64 -10.41 -20.74
C GLY A 149 8.43 -11.78 -20.10
N LEU A 150 9.51 -12.56 -19.95
CA LEU A 150 9.47 -13.82 -19.21
C LEU A 150 10.84 -14.18 -18.63
N ALA A 151 10.95 -14.19 -17.30
CA ALA A 151 12.04 -14.79 -16.57
C ALA A 151 11.79 -16.30 -16.32
N THR A 152 12.79 -17.13 -16.62
CA THR A 152 12.67 -18.61 -16.48
C THR A 152 13.37 -19.13 -15.22
N PHE A 153 12.72 -20.01 -14.47
CA PHE A 153 13.29 -20.59 -13.24
C PHE A 153 13.22 -22.13 -13.23
N PRO A 154 14.31 -22.83 -12.85
CA PRO A 154 15.67 -22.32 -12.61
C PRO A 154 16.38 -21.94 -13.92
N GLY A 155 17.31 -20.98 -13.90
CA GLY A 155 18.12 -20.61 -15.07
C GLY A 155 18.70 -19.19 -15.01
N ASN A 156 19.28 -18.72 -16.12
CA ASN A 156 19.73 -17.34 -16.36
C ASN A 156 19.06 -16.71 -17.61
N ASN A 157 18.11 -17.39 -18.24
CA ASN A 157 17.43 -16.98 -19.47
C ASN A 157 16.21 -16.08 -19.25
N LEU A 158 16.15 -14.97 -19.97
CA LEU A 158 15.10 -13.96 -19.84
C LEU A 158 14.66 -13.59 -21.25
N ALA A 159 13.37 -13.62 -21.55
CA ALA A 159 12.86 -13.36 -22.90
C ALA A 159 12.06 -12.06 -22.95
N MET A 160 12.22 -11.31 -24.04
CA MET A 160 11.56 -10.02 -24.26
C MET A 160 10.87 -10.02 -25.61
N GLN A 161 9.55 -9.84 -25.63
CA GLN A 161 8.77 -9.71 -26.87
C GLN A 161 8.70 -8.26 -27.36
N ILE A 162 9.08 -7.32 -26.51
CA ILE A 162 9.05 -5.89 -26.81
C ILE A 162 10.48 -5.41 -26.89
N ALA A 163 10.77 -4.67 -27.95
CA ALA A 163 12.11 -4.16 -28.20
C ALA A 163 12.56 -3.29 -27.02
N PRO A 164 13.83 -3.42 -26.58
CA PRO A 164 14.37 -2.58 -25.52
C PRO A 164 14.40 -1.12 -25.97
N GLY A 165 14.27 -0.22 -25.00
CA GLY A 165 14.30 1.22 -25.23
C GLY A 165 13.29 1.95 -24.36
N ALA A 166 13.40 3.28 -24.35
CA ALA A 166 12.58 4.15 -23.51
C ALA A 166 11.08 3.83 -23.64
N GLY A 167 10.40 3.75 -22.51
CA GLY A 167 8.98 3.37 -22.49
C GLY A 167 8.74 2.02 -21.85
N TRP A 168 7.85 1.27 -22.47
CA TRP A 168 7.38 -0.03 -21.98
C TRP A 168 8.43 -1.13 -22.11
N GLY A 169 9.24 -1.13 -23.17
CA GLY A 169 10.32 -2.10 -23.34
C GLY A 169 11.33 -2.06 -22.19
N GLN A 170 11.78 -0.86 -21.80
CA GLN A 170 12.65 -0.65 -20.65
C GLN A 170 12.04 -1.20 -19.36
N LEU A 171 10.77 -0.84 -19.09
CA LEU A 171 10.04 -1.29 -17.91
C LEU A 171 9.97 -2.82 -17.79
N VAL A 172 9.68 -3.51 -18.89
CA VAL A 172 9.61 -4.97 -18.89
C VAL A 172 11.00 -5.58 -18.66
N VAL A 173 12.08 -4.99 -19.22
CA VAL A 173 13.45 -5.48 -18.95
C VAL A 173 13.76 -5.37 -17.46
N ASP A 174 13.47 -4.22 -16.86
CA ASP A 174 13.72 -4.00 -15.43
C ASP A 174 12.82 -4.89 -14.56
N HIS A 175 11.56 -5.13 -14.94
CA HIS A 175 10.68 -6.04 -14.22
C HIS A 175 11.21 -7.48 -14.21
N GLU A 176 11.50 -8.04 -15.38
CA GLU A 176 11.93 -9.43 -15.51
C GLU A 176 13.32 -9.65 -14.88
N LEU A 177 14.18 -8.64 -14.94
CA LEU A 177 15.45 -8.66 -14.24
C LEU A 177 15.25 -8.65 -12.71
N GLY A 178 14.13 -8.10 -12.23
CA GLY A 178 13.76 -8.07 -10.82
C GLY A 178 13.58 -9.49 -10.29
N HIS A 179 12.94 -10.35 -11.06
CA HIS A 179 12.85 -11.77 -10.73
C HIS A 179 14.22 -12.45 -10.64
N ARG A 180 15.19 -12.05 -11.48
CA ARG A 180 16.56 -12.62 -11.42
C ARG A 180 17.32 -12.26 -10.16
N VAL A 181 17.02 -11.12 -9.58
CA VAL A 181 17.59 -10.69 -8.30
C VAL A 181 16.74 -11.14 -7.12
N GLY A 182 15.79 -12.05 -7.36
CA GLY A 182 14.97 -12.70 -6.35
C GLY A 182 13.77 -11.88 -5.89
N ALA A 183 13.42 -10.78 -6.57
CA ALA A 183 12.22 -10.03 -6.24
C ALA A 183 10.97 -10.76 -6.78
N PRO A 184 9.99 -11.10 -5.93
CA PRO A 184 8.68 -11.55 -6.40
C PRO A 184 7.93 -10.37 -7.04
N HIS A 185 6.76 -10.65 -7.64
CA HIS A 185 5.83 -9.57 -7.97
C HIS A 185 5.48 -8.78 -6.70
N SER A 186 5.31 -7.47 -6.85
CA SER A 186 4.89 -6.60 -5.74
C SER A 186 3.39 -6.48 -5.76
N SER A 187 2.78 -6.94 -4.68
CA SER A 187 1.34 -7.08 -4.59
C SER A 187 0.72 -5.93 -3.81
N ALA A 188 -0.60 -5.79 -3.89
CA ALA A 188 -1.34 -4.94 -2.96
C ALA A 188 -2.50 -5.72 -2.34
N TRP A 189 -2.73 -5.50 -1.05
CA TRP A 189 -3.93 -5.94 -0.35
C TRP A 189 -5.06 -5.00 -0.73
N ARG A 190 -6.02 -5.52 -1.50
CA ARG A 190 -7.11 -4.71 -2.05
C ARG A 190 -8.45 -5.17 -1.53
N LEU A 191 -9.23 -4.22 -1.06
CA LEU A 191 -10.66 -4.36 -0.88
C LEU A 191 -11.30 -4.28 -2.27
N SER A 192 -11.30 -5.40 -3.00
CA SER A 192 -11.74 -5.44 -4.38
C SER A 192 -13.21 -5.04 -4.52
N ASP A 193 -13.52 -3.98 -5.28
CA ASP A 193 -14.89 -3.62 -5.68
C ASP A 193 -15.23 -4.08 -7.12
N ASN A 194 -14.40 -4.95 -7.73
CA ASN A 194 -14.46 -5.39 -9.14
C ASN A 194 -15.68 -6.29 -9.50
N ASP A 195 -16.87 -5.99 -8.97
CA ASP A 195 -18.16 -6.66 -9.14
C ASP A 195 -18.21 -8.13 -8.68
N SER A 196 -17.09 -8.72 -8.24
CA SER A 196 -16.94 -10.17 -8.02
C SER A 196 -16.69 -10.58 -6.58
N PHE A 197 -16.37 -9.62 -5.70
CA PHE A 197 -16.08 -9.86 -4.30
C PHE A 197 -16.73 -8.77 -3.46
N ASN A 198 -17.51 -9.16 -2.44
CA ASN A 198 -17.98 -8.26 -1.41
C ASN A 198 -17.14 -8.53 -0.17
N PRO A 199 -16.33 -7.59 0.33
CA PRO A 199 -15.63 -7.79 1.59
C PRO A 199 -16.63 -7.95 2.74
N TYR A 200 -16.30 -8.77 3.73
CA TYR A 200 -17.08 -9.01 4.94
C TYR A 200 -16.26 -8.72 6.18
N VAL A 201 -16.92 -8.39 7.28
CA VAL A 201 -16.33 -8.29 8.61
C VAL A 201 -17.10 -9.18 9.58
N TRP A 202 -16.44 -9.62 10.65
CA TRP A 202 -17.11 -10.34 11.73
C TRP A 202 -17.85 -9.35 12.63
N ASP A 203 -19.17 -9.50 12.74
CA ASP A 203 -20.00 -8.77 13.68
C ASP A 203 -20.19 -9.64 14.92
N GLU A 204 -19.32 -9.42 15.92
CA GLU A 204 -19.31 -10.18 17.17
C GLU A 204 -20.67 -10.11 17.89
N LYS A 205 -21.34 -8.97 17.84
CA LYS A 205 -22.65 -8.77 18.50
C LYS A 205 -23.74 -9.64 17.89
N ASN A 206 -23.69 -9.84 16.58
CA ASN A 206 -24.67 -10.65 15.85
C ASN A 206 -24.19 -12.08 15.58
N ASP A 207 -22.97 -12.44 16.01
CA ASP A 207 -22.33 -13.74 15.77
C ASP A 207 -22.41 -14.13 14.27
N ALA A 208 -22.09 -13.16 13.40
CA ALA A 208 -22.28 -13.31 11.96
C ALA A 208 -21.29 -12.48 11.14
N TYR A 209 -20.96 -12.97 9.94
CA TYR A 209 -20.28 -12.17 8.95
C TYR A 209 -21.25 -11.20 8.27
N VAL A 210 -20.91 -9.91 8.27
CA VAL A 210 -21.71 -8.85 7.64
C VAL A 210 -20.91 -8.18 6.52
N PRO A 211 -21.57 -7.68 5.44
CA PRO A 211 -20.87 -6.95 4.40
C PRO A 211 -20.12 -5.75 4.96
N TYR A 212 -18.88 -5.59 4.54
CA TYR A 212 -18.05 -4.46 4.92
C TYR A 212 -18.63 -3.15 4.39
N SER A 213 -18.47 -2.08 5.17
CA SER A 213 -18.92 -0.74 4.86
C SER A 213 -17.88 0.24 5.41
N PRO A 214 -17.15 0.98 4.55
CA PRO A 214 -16.20 1.99 4.99
C PRO A 214 -16.79 2.99 6.00
N THR A 215 -18.08 3.31 5.85
CA THR A 215 -18.77 4.25 6.74
C THR A 215 -19.07 3.66 8.12
N LEU A 216 -19.32 2.35 8.21
CA LEU A 216 -19.68 1.70 9.48
C LEU A 216 -18.48 1.09 10.19
N HIS A 217 -17.50 0.59 9.43
CA HIS A 217 -16.37 -0.19 9.95
C HIS A 217 -15.03 0.54 9.83
N GLY A 218 -15.00 1.78 9.30
CA GLY A 218 -13.79 2.58 9.19
C GLY A 218 -12.74 2.00 8.25
N LEU A 219 -11.47 2.34 8.46
CA LEU A 219 -10.32 1.82 7.73
C LEU A 219 -9.93 0.42 8.25
N GLN A 220 -10.63 -0.61 7.78
CA GLN A 220 -10.20 -2.00 7.95
C GLN A 220 -9.64 -2.52 6.62
N PRO A 221 -8.37 -2.22 6.29
CA PRO A 221 -7.80 -2.51 4.97
C PRO A 221 -7.75 -4.01 4.64
N VAL A 222 -7.94 -4.89 5.63
CA VAL A 222 -7.99 -6.34 5.42
C VAL A 222 -9.31 -6.95 5.94
N ALA A 223 -10.41 -6.75 5.23
CA ALA A 223 -11.65 -7.47 5.49
C ALA A 223 -11.58 -8.96 5.06
N TYR A 224 -12.56 -9.79 5.44
CA TYR A 224 -12.72 -11.10 4.83
C TYR A 224 -13.06 -10.96 3.36
N GLY A 225 -12.34 -11.65 2.47
CA GLY A 225 -12.53 -11.51 1.02
C GLY A 225 -11.57 -10.52 0.38
N VAL A 226 -10.48 -10.15 1.04
CA VAL A 226 -9.41 -9.33 0.43
C VAL A 226 -8.63 -10.17 -0.57
N GLU A 227 -8.29 -9.55 -1.69
CA GLU A 227 -7.40 -10.13 -2.69
C GLU A 227 -5.99 -9.56 -2.49
N LEU A 228 -5.00 -10.46 -2.52
CA LEU A 228 -3.61 -10.05 -2.73
C LEU A 228 -3.40 -9.93 -4.24
N ASP A 229 -3.64 -8.74 -4.79
CA ASP A 229 -3.50 -8.46 -6.22
C ASP A 229 -2.00 -8.54 -6.56
N GLU A 230 -1.59 -9.60 -7.24
CA GLU A 230 -0.17 -9.99 -7.43
C GLU A 230 0.68 -8.86 -8.03
N TYR A 231 0.08 -8.00 -8.87
CA TYR A 231 0.70 -6.82 -9.47
C TYR A 231 0.07 -5.51 -8.99
N GLY A 232 -0.56 -5.53 -7.81
CA GLY A 232 -1.39 -4.44 -7.32
C GLY A 232 -0.63 -3.23 -6.78
N ASP A 233 0.68 -3.32 -6.62
CA ASP A 233 1.52 -2.22 -6.11
C ASP A 233 1.92 -1.25 -7.24
N PRO A 234 1.34 -0.04 -7.30
CA PRO A 234 1.69 0.94 -8.32
C PRO A 234 3.03 1.62 -8.05
N LEU A 235 3.66 1.35 -6.91
CA LEU A 235 4.90 1.95 -6.46
C LEU A 235 6.10 1.04 -6.69
N SER A 236 5.93 -0.14 -7.28
CA SER A 236 7.04 -1.04 -7.51
C SER A 236 7.15 -1.41 -8.98
N VAL A 237 8.40 -1.49 -9.48
CA VAL A 237 8.67 -2.06 -10.81
C VAL A 237 8.14 -3.49 -10.92
N MET A 238 8.07 -4.20 -9.78
CA MET A 238 7.55 -5.56 -9.69
C MET A 238 6.02 -5.62 -9.57
N GLY A 239 5.34 -4.49 -9.39
CA GLY A 239 3.88 -4.42 -9.34
C GLY A 239 3.28 -4.13 -10.71
N ASN A 240 2.39 -3.14 -10.86
CA ASN A 240 1.71 -2.85 -12.14
C ASN A 240 2.61 -2.16 -13.18
N ILE A 241 3.86 -2.63 -13.31
CA ILE A 241 4.88 -2.19 -14.27
C ILE A 241 5.03 -0.66 -14.19
N SER A 242 5.22 -0.17 -12.97
CA SER A 242 5.50 1.23 -12.68
C SER A 242 6.98 1.56 -12.97
N ARG A 243 7.29 2.84 -13.15
CA ARG A 243 8.68 3.33 -13.28
C ARG A 243 9.34 3.60 -11.93
N GLU A 244 8.70 3.14 -10.86
CA GLU A 244 9.12 3.41 -9.50
C GLU A 244 10.21 2.42 -9.05
N THR A 245 10.66 2.55 -7.82
CA THR A 245 11.73 1.72 -7.24
C THR A 245 11.19 0.53 -6.44
N PHE A 246 12.07 -0.40 -6.08
CA PHE A 246 11.73 -1.50 -5.17
C PHE A 246 11.41 -0.98 -3.76
N SER A 247 10.54 -1.69 -3.04
CA SER A 247 10.19 -1.36 -1.65
C SER A 247 11.37 -1.56 -0.70
N VAL A 248 11.34 -0.91 0.46
CA VAL A 248 12.31 -1.10 1.54
C VAL A 248 12.43 -2.57 1.92
N HIS A 249 11.29 -3.28 1.93
CA HIS A 249 11.25 -4.71 2.20
C HIS A 249 12.10 -5.48 1.18
N GLN A 250 11.85 -5.30 -0.11
CA GLN A 250 12.57 -5.98 -1.18
C GLN A 250 14.07 -5.64 -1.17
N LYS A 251 14.38 -4.38 -0.90
CA LYS A 251 15.76 -3.88 -0.80
C LYS A 251 16.52 -4.51 0.36
N ARG A 252 15.86 -4.74 1.49
CA ARG A 252 16.44 -5.43 2.65
C ARG A 252 16.55 -6.94 2.42
N VAL A 253 15.46 -7.59 2.01
CA VAL A 253 15.32 -9.06 2.04
C VAL A 253 15.89 -9.70 0.78
N ASN A 254 15.58 -9.17 -0.41
CA ASN A 254 15.96 -9.79 -1.68
C ASN A 254 17.30 -9.26 -2.19
N MET A 255 17.56 -7.95 -2.04
CA MET A 255 18.78 -7.33 -2.58
C MET A 255 19.92 -7.25 -1.57
N GLY A 256 19.63 -7.37 -0.26
CA GLY A 256 20.61 -7.19 0.79
C GLY A 256 21.26 -5.81 0.80
N TRP A 257 20.55 -4.80 0.28
CA TRP A 257 21.01 -3.42 0.24
C TRP A 257 20.89 -2.77 1.62
N LEU A 258 19.71 -2.85 2.23
CA LEU A 258 19.44 -2.27 3.54
C LEU A 258 19.68 -3.32 4.64
N SER A 259 20.38 -2.91 5.70
CA SER A 259 20.62 -3.77 6.86
C SER A 259 19.45 -3.74 7.85
N SER A 260 19.43 -4.69 8.80
CA SER A 260 18.49 -4.64 9.93
C SER A 260 18.72 -3.44 10.87
N GLY A 261 19.87 -2.78 10.80
CA GLY A 261 20.10 -1.52 11.53
C GLY A 261 19.47 -0.31 10.84
N GLN A 262 19.23 -0.41 9.53
CA GLN A 262 18.62 0.64 8.71
C GLN A 262 17.11 0.44 8.51
N VAL A 263 16.64 -0.78 8.76
CA VAL A 263 15.21 -1.13 8.85
C VAL A 263 15.01 -1.89 10.16
N PRO A 264 15.09 -1.19 11.31
CA PRO A 264 15.02 -1.82 12.63
C PRO A 264 13.65 -2.46 12.88
N ASP A 265 13.69 -3.53 13.67
CA ASP A 265 12.51 -4.23 14.18
C ASP A 265 12.00 -3.53 15.46
N LEU A 266 10.79 -2.98 15.42
CA LEU A 266 10.20 -2.24 16.52
C LEU A 266 9.92 -3.13 17.73
N ASP A 267 9.76 -4.45 17.54
CA ASP A 267 9.67 -5.39 18.66
C ASP A 267 10.97 -5.40 19.50
N ALA A 268 12.09 -4.99 18.89
CA ALA A 268 13.38 -4.88 19.56
C ALA A 268 13.72 -3.45 20.00
N THR A 269 13.25 -2.42 19.28
CA THR A 269 13.60 -1.01 19.58
C THR A 269 12.58 -0.29 20.46
N GLY A 270 11.30 -0.67 20.41
CA GLY A 270 10.22 -0.12 21.22
C GLY A 270 9.78 1.29 20.82
N ASP A 271 9.17 2.00 21.77
CA ASP A 271 8.60 3.33 21.57
C ASP A 271 9.65 4.39 21.25
N GLY A 272 9.25 5.43 20.51
CA GLY A 272 10.10 6.59 20.27
C GLY A 272 9.68 7.43 19.08
N VAL A 273 10.49 8.45 18.79
CA VAL A 273 10.38 9.23 17.55
C VAL A 273 11.50 8.81 16.63
N TYR A 274 11.11 8.25 15.49
CA TYR A 274 12.01 7.75 14.47
C TYR A 274 12.04 8.72 13.30
N ARG A 275 13.23 9.01 12.79
CA ARG A 275 13.40 9.72 11.53
C ARG A 275 13.65 8.71 10.42
N VAL A 276 12.69 8.58 9.51
CA VAL A 276 12.72 7.64 8.38
C VAL A 276 13.01 8.43 7.10
N TYR A 277 14.12 8.10 6.44
CA TYR A 277 14.59 8.78 5.24
C TYR A 277 14.07 8.11 3.97
N ALA A 278 13.85 8.94 2.97
CA ALA A 278 13.46 8.53 1.62
C ALA A 278 14.59 7.71 0.98
N HIS A 279 14.27 6.52 0.48
CA HIS A 279 15.23 5.66 -0.22
C HIS A 279 15.15 5.81 -1.75
N ASP A 280 14.23 6.62 -2.26
CA ASP A 280 13.94 6.87 -3.68
C ASP A 280 14.62 8.13 -4.22
N GLU A 281 15.41 8.83 -3.40
CA GLU A 281 16.25 9.98 -3.80
C GLU A 281 17.71 9.61 -4.07
N LEU A 282 18.04 8.34 -3.82
CA LEU A 282 19.40 7.85 -3.83
C LEU A 282 19.93 7.71 -5.26
N GLN A 283 21.06 8.38 -5.54
CA GLN A 283 21.65 8.45 -6.87
C GLN A 283 22.84 7.50 -7.05
N ALA A 284 22.85 6.78 -8.17
CA ALA A 284 23.97 5.92 -8.52
C ALA A 284 25.26 6.72 -8.73
N THR A 285 26.38 6.13 -8.32
CA THR A 285 27.73 6.62 -8.59
C THR A 285 28.46 5.67 -9.51
N MET A 286 29.09 6.24 -10.54
CA MET A 286 29.87 5.52 -11.54
C MET A 286 31.37 5.61 -11.23
N SER A 287 32.09 4.51 -11.43
CA SER A 287 33.56 4.51 -11.47
C SER A 287 34.07 5.23 -12.73
N SER A 288 35.37 5.53 -12.74
CA SER A 288 36.03 6.04 -13.96
C SER A 288 35.95 5.09 -15.17
N GLN A 289 35.62 3.81 -14.94
CA GLN A 289 35.46 2.77 -15.94
C GLN A 289 33.99 2.62 -16.39
N GLY A 290 33.06 3.40 -15.84
CA GLY A 290 31.63 3.28 -16.12
C GLY A 290 30.95 2.08 -15.43
N ASN A 291 31.59 1.50 -14.41
CA ASN A 291 30.94 0.51 -13.54
C ASN A 291 30.13 1.25 -12.48
N VAL A 292 28.96 0.73 -12.12
CA VAL A 292 28.18 1.34 -11.04
C VAL A 292 28.71 0.82 -9.70
N MET A 293 29.05 1.73 -8.79
CA MET A 293 29.83 1.42 -7.57
C MET A 293 29.07 1.61 -6.27
N GLY A 294 27.84 2.13 -6.31
CA GLY A 294 27.03 2.40 -5.12
C GLY A 294 26.23 3.69 -5.21
N VAL A 295 25.70 4.13 -4.07
CA VAL A 295 25.07 5.45 -3.87
C VAL A 295 26.02 6.30 -3.04
N VAL A 296 26.29 7.56 -3.42
CA VAL A 296 27.24 8.41 -2.68
C VAL A 296 26.59 9.67 -2.12
N ASP A 297 25.60 10.23 -2.81
CA ASP A 297 24.88 11.41 -2.30
C ASP A 297 23.61 10.97 -1.57
N GLY A 298 23.49 11.38 -0.30
CA GLY A 298 22.32 11.15 0.55
C GLY A 298 22.24 9.79 1.28
N TYR A 299 23.19 8.88 1.07
CA TYR A 299 23.22 7.63 1.84
C TYR A 299 23.94 7.80 3.19
N ASP A 300 23.29 7.41 4.28
CA ASP A 300 23.92 7.25 5.60
C ASP A 300 23.70 5.81 6.12
N PRO A 301 24.76 5.04 6.39
CA PRO A 301 24.64 3.68 6.92
C PRO A 301 24.01 3.60 8.31
N ASN A 302 23.89 4.73 9.03
CA ASN A 302 23.27 4.83 10.35
C ASN A 302 21.86 5.44 10.31
N ALA A 303 21.36 5.85 9.13
CA ALA A 303 20.00 6.33 8.97
C ALA A 303 19.00 5.17 8.89
N TYR A 304 17.75 5.44 9.29
CA TYR A 304 16.64 4.54 9.09
C TYR A 304 15.95 4.85 7.77
N TYR A 305 15.73 3.84 6.93
CA TYR A 305 15.04 3.95 5.64
C TYR A 305 13.66 3.29 5.66
N GLY A 306 13.34 2.58 6.75
CA GLY A 306 12.01 2.09 7.06
C GLY A 306 11.96 1.54 8.48
N LEU A 307 10.79 1.10 8.90
CA LEU A 307 10.59 0.41 10.18
C LEU A 307 9.89 -0.92 9.90
N THR A 308 10.15 -1.94 10.72
CA THR A 308 9.46 -3.23 10.59
C THR A 308 9.04 -3.73 11.96
N PHE A 309 8.04 -4.60 12.02
CA PHE A 309 7.69 -5.36 13.21
C PHE A 309 6.96 -6.63 12.81
N ARG A 310 6.82 -7.57 13.73
CA ARG A 310 6.04 -8.79 13.52
C ARG A 310 4.81 -8.79 14.40
N ARG A 311 3.76 -9.42 13.89
CA ARG A 311 2.56 -9.69 14.68
C ARG A 311 2.00 -11.05 14.31
N ASP A 312 1.29 -11.64 15.24
CA ASP A 312 0.51 -12.85 15.00
C ASP A 312 -0.85 -12.45 14.44
N ASP A 313 -1.15 -12.94 13.24
CA ASP A 313 -2.42 -12.79 12.54
C ASP A 313 -3.00 -14.20 12.27
N GLU A 314 -4.25 -14.29 11.87
CA GLU A 314 -4.91 -15.54 11.51
C GLU A 314 -5.42 -15.54 10.08
N VAL A 315 -5.14 -16.61 9.34
CA VAL A 315 -5.63 -16.77 7.96
C VAL A 315 -6.55 -17.97 7.87
N PHE A 316 -7.70 -17.78 7.23
CA PHE A 316 -8.65 -18.87 7.03
C PHE A 316 -8.13 -19.89 6.02
N ASN A 317 -7.84 -21.11 6.50
CA ASN A 317 -7.46 -22.24 5.65
C ASN A 317 -8.72 -22.92 5.10
N LYS A 318 -9.05 -22.65 3.82
CA LYS A 318 -10.19 -23.24 3.09
C LYS A 318 -10.25 -24.76 3.18
N SER A 319 -9.10 -25.44 3.10
CA SER A 319 -9.05 -26.90 3.06
C SER A 319 -9.31 -27.53 4.42
N ALA A 320 -8.91 -26.84 5.50
CA ALA A 320 -9.10 -27.30 6.86
C ALA A 320 -10.40 -26.77 7.49
N GLY A 321 -10.97 -25.70 6.95
CA GLY A 321 -12.17 -25.05 7.48
C GLY A 321 -11.92 -24.37 8.83
N VAL A 322 -10.69 -23.92 9.11
CA VAL A 322 -10.28 -23.31 10.37
C VAL A 322 -9.37 -22.11 10.12
N PHE A 323 -9.31 -21.20 11.09
CA PHE A 323 -8.28 -20.17 11.15
C PHE A 323 -6.95 -20.79 11.60
N GLU A 324 -5.87 -20.37 10.97
CA GLU A 324 -4.50 -20.74 11.32
C GLU A 324 -3.71 -19.49 11.66
N THR A 325 -3.15 -19.44 12.87
CA THR A 325 -2.26 -18.37 13.30
C THR A 325 -0.96 -18.43 12.52
N ARG A 326 -0.50 -17.27 12.05
CA ARG A 326 0.78 -17.12 11.35
C ARG A 326 1.44 -15.79 11.72
N PRO A 327 2.78 -15.76 11.77
CA PRO A 327 3.49 -14.50 11.93
C PRO A 327 3.48 -13.74 10.59
N ASP A 328 2.99 -12.51 10.62
CA ASP A 328 3.02 -11.57 9.52
C ASP A 328 4.03 -10.44 9.82
N THR A 329 4.64 -9.88 8.79
CA THR A 329 5.64 -8.79 8.92
C THR A 329 5.09 -7.49 8.39
N PHE A 330 5.11 -6.44 9.20
CA PHE A 330 4.79 -5.09 8.75
C PHE A 330 6.06 -4.36 8.33
N THR A 331 5.97 -3.54 7.28
CA THR A 331 7.02 -2.62 6.88
C THR A 331 6.43 -1.22 6.64
N LEU A 332 7.00 -0.23 7.29
CA LEU A 332 6.74 1.19 7.05
C LEU A 332 7.84 1.76 6.16
N GLU A 333 7.43 2.47 5.11
CA GLU A 333 8.30 3.00 4.07
C GLU A 333 7.96 4.46 3.77
N PHE A 334 8.96 5.32 3.62
CA PHE A 334 8.77 6.72 3.20
C PHE A 334 9.38 6.94 1.82
N ARG A 335 8.61 7.60 0.93
CA ARG A 335 9.06 7.98 -0.42
C ARG A 335 8.87 9.46 -0.64
N SER A 336 9.95 10.12 -1.07
CA SER A 336 9.96 11.56 -1.33
C SER A 336 9.08 11.95 -2.51
N GLN A 337 9.08 11.17 -3.59
CA GLN A 337 8.38 11.52 -4.83
C GLN A 337 6.86 11.34 -4.71
N GLN A 338 6.42 10.57 -3.71
CA GLN A 338 5.01 10.27 -3.46
C GLN A 338 4.45 11.05 -2.25
N ASP A 339 5.27 11.87 -1.59
CA ASP A 339 4.92 12.71 -0.44
C ASP A 339 4.13 11.97 0.66
N GLY A 340 4.56 10.76 1.01
CA GLY A 340 3.78 9.90 1.89
C GLY A 340 4.49 8.69 2.45
N VAL A 341 3.91 8.15 3.53
CA VAL A 341 4.35 6.92 4.19
C VAL A 341 3.43 5.77 3.80
N PHE A 342 4.03 4.71 3.29
CA PHE A 342 3.37 3.49 2.84
C PHE A 342 3.55 2.38 3.86
N LEU A 343 2.53 1.53 3.96
CA LEU A 343 2.53 0.38 4.84
C LEU A 343 2.42 -0.88 4.01
N TYR A 344 3.28 -1.84 4.29
CA TYR A 344 3.28 -3.16 3.67
C TYR A 344 2.97 -4.22 4.73
N LEU A 345 2.04 -5.11 4.40
CA LEU A 345 1.80 -6.35 5.13
C LEU A 345 2.41 -7.50 4.33
N ASN A 346 3.46 -8.09 4.89
CA ASN A 346 4.40 -8.97 4.20
C ASN A 346 4.98 -8.26 2.98
N ASP A 347 4.70 -8.76 1.77
CA ASP A 347 5.12 -8.20 0.49
C ASP A 347 4.02 -7.38 -0.20
N GLY A 348 2.85 -7.22 0.44
CA GLY A 348 1.70 -6.53 -0.14
C GLY A 348 1.55 -5.11 0.41
N LEU A 349 1.46 -4.11 -0.47
CA LEU A 349 1.08 -2.75 -0.11
C LEU A 349 -0.34 -2.74 0.47
N LEU A 350 -0.54 -2.14 1.64
CA LEU A 350 -1.87 -1.93 2.21
C LEU A 350 -2.55 -0.75 1.51
N ASP A 351 -3.71 -1.01 0.91
CA ASP A 351 -4.54 0.04 0.35
C ASP A 351 -5.32 0.74 1.48
N LEU A 352 -4.77 1.84 1.99
CA LEU A 352 -5.37 2.60 3.10
C LEU A 352 -6.51 3.53 2.63
N ASP A 353 -6.70 3.71 1.32
CA ASP A 353 -7.75 4.56 0.79
C ASP A 353 -8.86 3.76 0.10
N LEU A 354 -9.99 3.73 0.80
CA LEU A 354 -11.22 3.09 0.35
C LEU A 354 -11.98 3.94 -0.68
N ALA A 355 -11.66 5.24 -0.78
CA ALA A 355 -12.31 6.16 -1.70
C ALA A 355 -11.72 6.09 -3.12
N GLY A 356 -10.45 5.70 -3.26
CA GLY A 356 -9.71 5.55 -4.53
C GLY A 356 -10.28 4.52 -5.52
N GLY A 357 -11.23 3.70 -5.05
CA GLY A 357 -11.98 2.74 -5.87
C GLY A 357 -11.11 1.65 -6.52
N ASN A 358 -11.61 1.06 -7.59
CA ASN A 358 -10.96 -0.05 -8.30
C ASN A 358 -9.66 0.30 -9.08
N ASP A 359 -9.15 1.53 -9.07
CA ASP A 359 -7.95 1.84 -9.85
C ASP A 359 -6.68 1.20 -9.24
N ARG A 360 -6.07 0.30 -10.00
CA ARG A 360 -4.79 -0.34 -9.64
C ARG A 360 -3.65 0.67 -9.49
N ASN A 361 -3.75 1.79 -10.21
CA ASN A 361 -2.73 2.83 -10.25
C ASN A 361 -2.99 3.97 -9.26
N HIS A 362 -3.92 3.80 -8.32
CA HIS A 362 -4.21 4.84 -7.33
C HIS A 362 -3.00 5.06 -6.42
N LEU A 363 -2.54 6.31 -6.33
CA LEU A 363 -1.36 6.68 -5.55
C LEU A 363 -1.70 7.23 -4.16
N GLU A 364 -2.98 7.53 -3.88
CA GLU A 364 -3.39 8.04 -2.56
C GLU A 364 -3.50 6.89 -1.55
N ARG A 365 -2.43 6.12 -1.34
CA ARG A 365 -2.36 4.97 -0.42
C ARG A 365 -1.46 5.22 0.79
N SER A 366 -1.08 6.48 0.99
CA SER A 366 -0.10 6.91 1.97
C SER A 366 -0.74 7.62 3.16
N LEU A 367 -0.03 7.54 4.28
CA LEU A 367 -0.19 8.44 5.41
C LEU A 367 0.61 9.73 5.16
N HIS A 368 0.05 10.87 5.56
CA HIS A 368 0.64 12.21 5.46
C HIS A 368 0.94 12.81 6.84
N VAL A 369 1.74 13.87 6.88
CA VAL A 369 2.02 14.58 8.13
C VAL A 369 0.72 15.06 8.79
N GLY A 370 0.55 14.71 10.07
CA GLY A 370 -0.67 14.91 10.84
C GLY A 370 -1.53 13.65 10.96
N ASP A 371 -1.33 12.68 10.07
CA ASP A 371 -2.07 11.42 10.11
C ASP A 371 -1.59 10.52 11.25
N ARG A 372 -2.50 9.64 11.63
CA ARG A 372 -2.35 8.66 12.70
C ARG A 372 -2.90 7.32 12.23
N PHE A 373 -2.18 6.26 12.57
CA PHE A 373 -2.52 4.90 12.18
C PHE A 373 -2.22 3.95 13.33
N GLU A 374 -3.16 3.08 13.66
CA GLU A 374 -2.93 1.95 14.56
C GLU A 374 -2.94 0.68 13.73
N ASP A 375 -1.90 -0.15 13.89
CA ASP A 375 -1.83 -1.44 13.19
C ASP A 375 -3.01 -2.37 13.49
N VAL A 376 -3.64 -2.23 14.67
CA VAL A 376 -4.84 -2.97 15.05
C VAL A 376 -5.99 -2.76 14.06
N PHE A 377 -6.04 -1.60 13.39
CA PHE A 377 -7.04 -1.32 12.36
C PHE A 377 -6.88 -2.22 11.13
N VAL A 378 -5.69 -2.77 10.90
CA VAL A 378 -5.53 -3.90 9.98
C VAL A 378 -5.99 -5.16 10.70
N ASN A 379 -7.24 -5.56 10.44
CA ASN A 379 -7.87 -6.76 10.97
C ASN A 379 -6.88 -7.94 11.04
N PRO A 380 -6.70 -8.58 12.20
CA PRO A 380 -5.73 -9.66 12.34
C PRO A 380 -6.23 -10.96 11.71
N SER A 381 -7.53 -11.10 11.47
CA SER A 381 -8.11 -12.31 10.92
C SER A 381 -8.64 -12.07 9.52
N TYR A 382 -8.10 -12.78 8.53
CA TYR A 382 -8.49 -12.54 7.14
C TYR A 382 -8.51 -13.79 6.27
N PHE A 383 -9.01 -13.59 5.06
CA PHE A 383 -9.16 -14.59 4.03
C PHE A 383 -8.62 -14.05 2.72
N VAL A 384 -7.69 -14.79 2.10
CA VAL A 384 -7.11 -14.44 0.81
C VAL A 384 -7.91 -15.14 -0.29
N GLY A 385 -8.61 -14.37 -1.12
CA GLY A 385 -9.28 -14.88 -2.32
C GLY A 385 -8.26 -15.37 -3.36
N THR A 386 -8.64 -16.36 -4.19
CA THR A 386 -7.77 -16.88 -5.27
C THR A 386 -8.20 -16.45 -6.68
N GLY A 387 -9.16 -15.52 -6.78
CA GLY A 387 -9.77 -15.11 -8.06
C GLY A 387 -10.85 -16.09 -8.55
N GLU A 388 -11.89 -15.52 -9.17
CA GLU A 388 -13.15 -16.15 -9.64
C GLU A 388 -14.03 -16.84 -8.56
N HIS A 389 -15.10 -16.14 -8.14
CA HIS A 389 -16.27 -16.71 -7.45
C HIS A 389 -16.04 -17.47 -6.13
N ASP A 390 -14.99 -17.15 -5.38
CA ASP A 390 -14.89 -17.59 -3.98
C ASP A 390 -15.88 -16.79 -3.11
N GLU A 391 -17.15 -17.19 -3.10
CA GLU A 391 -18.13 -16.63 -2.18
C GLU A 391 -17.74 -17.04 -0.74
N TRP A 392 -17.05 -16.16 -0.02
CA TRP A 392 -16.80 -16.28 1.42
C TRP A 392 -18.06 -16.76 2.18
N ALA A 393 -19.23 -16.23 1.80
CA ALA A 393 -20.52 -16.60 2.35
C ALA A 393 -20.85 -18.10 2.29
N GLY A 394 -20.23 -18.86 1.38
CA GLY A 394 -20.41 -20.31 1.23
C GLY A 394 -19.49 -21.17 2.10
N LEU A 395 -18.45 -20.61 2.72
CA LEU A 395 -17.42 -21.37 3.43
C LEU A 395 -17.82 -21.76 4.87
N ALA A 396 -18.85 -21.13 5.43
CA ALA A 396 -19.29 -21.34 6.81
C ALA A 396 -18.11 -21.30 7.82
N ALA A 397 -17.20 -20.35 7.63
CA ALA A 397 -16.06 -20.15 8.52
C ALA A 397 -16.53 -19.98 9.97
N PRO A 398 -15.80 -20.50 10.98
CA PRO A 398 -16.09 -20.23 12.38
C PRO A 398 -15.89 -18.73 12.69
N ALA A 399 -16.28 -18.29 13.87
CA ALA A 399 -15.86 -16.98 14.37
C ALA A 399 -14.32 -16.91 14.41
N PRO A 400 -13.71 -15.77 14.05
CA PRO A 400 -12.28 -15.55 14.32
C PRO A 400 -11.99 -15.47 15.81
N THR A 401 -10.72 -15.60 16.17
CA THR A 401 -10.24 -15.21 17.49
C THR A 401 -10.49 -13.70 17.68
N PRO A 402 -11.02 -13.24 18.83
CA PRO A 402 -11.15 -11.81 19.11
C PRO A 402 -9.82 -11.06 18.97
N ASP A 403 -9.85 -9.88 18.37
CA ASP A 403 -8.65 -9.09 18.05
C ASP A 403 -7.75 -8.84 19.26
N ASN A 404 -8.34 -8.64 20.43
CA ASN A 404 -7.64 -8.40 21.70
C ASN A 404 -7.04 -9.67 22.32
N GLU A 405 -7.60 -10.84 22.03
CA GLU A 405 -7.01 -12.12 22.42
C GLU A 405 -5.82 -12.47 21.53
N LEU A 406 -5.94 -12.18 20.23
CA LEU A 406 -4.90 -12.41 19.24
C LEU A 406 -3.77 -11.37 19.35
N ARG A 407 -4.12 -10.11 19.63
CA ARG A 407 -3.20 -8.98 19.75
C ARG A 407 -3.53 -8.15 21.00
N PRO A 408 -3.02 -8.56 22.17
CA PRO A 408 -3.20 -7.80 23.41
C PRO A 408 -2.37 -6.51 23.43
N GLU A 409 -1.42 -6.36 22.50
CA GLU A 409 -0.62 -5.16 22.32
C GLU A 409 -0.41 -4.92 20.82
N TRP A 410 -0.25 -3.65 20.43
CA TRP A 410 -0.14 -3.25 19.04
C TRP A 410 0.62 -1.92 18.92
N PHE A 411 0.97 -1.48 17.71
CA PHE A 411 1.71 -0.24 17.48
C PHE A 411 0.83 0.87 16.92
N GLU A 412 0.92 2.04 17.54
CA GLU A 412 0.47 3.30 16.98
C GLU A 412 1.61 4.01 16.25
N PHE A 413 1.27 4.63 15.12
CA PHE A 413 2.13 5.48 14.32
C PHE A 413 1.49 6.87 14.17
N ARG A 414 2.26 7.92 14.42
CA ARG A 414 1.86 9.31 14.13
C ARG A 414 2.92 10.01 13.29
N LEU A 415 2.50 10.58 12.17
CA LEU A 415 3.40 11.33 11.30
C LEU A 415 3.50 12.78 11.78
N LEU A 416 4.64 13.14 12.36
CA LEU A 416 4.80 14.42 13.06
C LEU A 416 5.19 15.56 12.12
N ALA A 417 6.17 15.31 11.26
CA ALA A 417 6.76 16.30 10.38
C ALA A 417 7.48 15.64 9.21
N SER A 418 7.60 16.35 8.10
CA SER A 418 8.52 16.03 7.01
C SER A 418 9.57 17.13 6.87
N GLY A 419 10.72 16.78 6.32
CA GLY A 419 11.83 17.72 6.12
C GLY A 419 12.88 17.16 5.18
N SER A 420 13.97 17.91 5.01
CA SER A 420 15.15 17.43 4.30
C SER A 420 16.43 17.96 4.94
N ASP A 421 17.49 17.15 4.88
CA ASP A 421 18.83 17.53 5.31
C ASP A 421 19.91 17.00 4.36
N ALA A 422 21.15 16.86 4.83
CA ALA A 422 22.27 16.40 4.01
C ALA A 422 22.19 14.91 3.64
N ILE A 423 21.37 14.12 4.34
CA ILE A 423 21.09 12.72 4.03
C ILE A 423 19.96 12.67 3.00
N GLY A 424 18.92 13.49 3.14
CA GLY A 424 17.86 13.57 2.14
C GLY A 424 16.53 13.97 2.77
N SER A 425 15.45 13.73 2.05
CA SER A 425 14.10 13.90 2.57
C SER A 425 13.79 12.86 3.65
N PHE A 426 13.07 13.27 4.68
CA PHE A 426 12.67 12.40 5.78
C PHE A 426 11.27 12.73 6.30
N VAL A 427 10.72 11.76 7.02
CA VAL A 427 9.54 11.90 7.87
C VAL A 427 9.89 11.53 9.32
N GLU A 428 9.34 12.27 10.28
CA GLU A 428 9.39 11.94 11.70
C GLU A 428 8.12 11.18 12.09
N VAL A 429 8.30 9.96 12.58
CA VAL A 429 7.24 9.04 12.98
C VAL A 429 7.34 8.82 14.48
N ALA A 430 6.34 9.24 15.24
CA ALA A 430 6.18 8.76 16.61
C ALA A 430 5.59 7.36 16.58
N VAL A 431 6.21 6.44 17.32
CA VAL A 431 5.77 5.06 17.51
C VAL A 431 5.53 4.84 18.99
N GLU A 432 4.36 4.29 19.32
CA GLU A 432 3.97 3.95 20.68
C GLU A 432 3.35 2.56 20.70
N LYS A 433 3.78 1.71 21.62
CA LYS A 433 3.15 0.42 21.86
C LYS A 433 1.95 0.59 22.78
N ILE A 434 0.80 0.20 22.30
CA ILE A 434 -0.48 0.31 23.00
C ILE A 434 -0.89 -1.06 23.49
N ALA A 435 -1.31 -1.15 24.75
CA ALA A 435 -1.89 -2.35 25.32
C ALA A 435 -3.42 -2.27 25.26
N TYR A 436 -4.06 -3.40 24.97
CA TYR A 436 -5.51 -3.51 25.03
C TYR A 436 -6.01 -3.21 26.44
N VAL A 437 -6.98 -2.29 26.53
CA VAL A 437 -7.80 -2.09 27.72
C VAL A 437 -9.24 -2.43 27.35
N PRO A 438 -9.90 -3.35 28.07
CA PRO A 438 -11.30 -3.64 27.83
C PRO A 438 -12.16 -2.36 27.90
N PRO A 439 -13.01 -2.09 26.89
CA PRO A 439 -13.92 -0.94 26.95
C PRO A 439 -14.73 -0.96 28.24
N GLY A 440 -14.74 0.16 28.97
CA GLY A 440 -15.46 0.33 30.23
C GLY A 440 -14.65 0.07 31.51
N ASP A 441 -13.43 -0.48 31.42
CA ASP A 441 -12.43 -0.47 32.50
C ASP A 441 -11.56 0.78 32.34
N LEU A 442 -12.10 1.92 32.75
CA LEU A 442 -11.54 3.24 32.44
C LEU A 442 -10.29 3.59 33.26
N ASN A 443 -10.01 2.81 34.30
CA ASN A 443 -8.83 2.97 35.14
C ASN A 443 -7.81 1.84 34.99
N ASP A 444 -8.05 0.89 34.09
CA ASP A 444 -7.19 -0.27 33.78
C ASP A 444 -6.80 -1.06 35.05
N ASP A 445 -7.78 -1.28 35.94
CA ASP A 445 -7.58 -2.04 37.18
C ASP A 445 -8.07 -3.50 37.10
N GLY A 446 -8.66 -3.88 35.96
CA GLY A 446 -9.24 -5.19 35.69
C GLY A 446 -10.65 -5.38 36.23
N PHE A 447 -11.28 -4.35 36.81
CA PHE A 447 -12.59 -4.43 37.44
C PHE A 447 -13.57 -3.34 36.97
N PHE A 448 -14.66 -3.76 36.34
CA PHE A 448 -15.78 -2.87 35.97
C PHE A 448 -16.60 -2.44 37.20
N ASN A 449 -16.34 -1.26 37.74
CA ASN A 449 -16.87 -0.79 39.01
C ASN A 449 -17.17 0.74 39.07
N ALA A 450 -17.36 1.27 40.29
CA ALA A 450 -17.71 2.68 40.49
C ALA A 450 -16.54 3.65 40.18
N LEU A 451 -15.30 3.18 40.26
CA LEU A 451 -14.11 3.98 39.91
C LEU A 451 -14.08 4.32 38.42
N ASP A 452 -14.59 3.44 37.55
CA ASP A 452 -14.76 3.72 36.12
C ASP A 452 -15.78 4.83 35.89
N VAL A 453 -16.87 4.83 36.65
CA VAL A 453 -17.88 5.88 36.59
C VAL A 453 -17.29 7.23 37.01
N ASP A 454 -16.48 7.24 38.08
CA ASP A 454 -15.79 8.46 38.52
C ASP A 454 -14.86 8.99 37.41
N ARG A 455 -14.08 8.12 36.75
CA ARG A 455 -13.25 8.49 35.59
C ARG A 455 -14.04 9.04 34.42
N PHE A 456 -15.14 8.40 34.06
CA PHE A 456 -16.03 8.86 33.00
C PHE A 456 -16.55 10.28 33.29
N VAL A 457 -16.97 10.53 34.54
CA VAL A 457 -17.51 11.83 34.97
C VAL A 457 -16.40 12.90 35.01
N GLU A 458 -15.18 12.54 35.39
CA GLU A 458 -14.00 13.43 35.34
C GLU A 458 -13.76 13.97 33.92
N ASN A 459 -14.03 13.16 32.90
CA ASN A 459 -13.82 13.48 31.49
C ASN A 459 -15.11 13.85 30.73
N TRP A 460 -16.24 14.07 31.42
CA TRP A 460 -17.51 14.37 30.77
C TRP A 460 -17.40 15.59 29.83
N LEU A 461 -17.77 15.41 28.55
CA LEU A 461 -17.66 16.39 27.46
C LEU A 461 -16.23 16.79 27.10
N ALA A 462 -15.22 16.05 27.55
CA ALA A 462 -13.84 16.22 27.11
C ALA A 462 -13.74 15.96 25.60
N ASP A 463 -12.89 16.74 24.94
CA ASP A 463 -12.45 16.50 23.56
C ASP A 463 -11.31 15.50 23.61
N THR A 464 -11.51 14.35 23.00
CA THR A 464 -10.60 13.20 22.98
C THR A 464 -10.08 12.93 21.57
N SER A 465 -10.37 13.82 20.60
CA SER A 465 -9.99 13.63 19.19
C SER A 465 -8.47 13.54 18.96
N ASP A 466 -7.67 14.12 19.86
CA ASP A 466 -6.20 14.05 19.83
C ASP A 466 -5.61 12.82 20.55
N LEU A 467 -6.44 12.01 21.23
CA LEU A 467 -6.04 10.81 21.97
C LEU A 467 -6.06 9.57 21.08
N ASN A 468 -5.35 8.52 21.52
CA ASN A 468 -5.40 7.21 20.87
C ASN A 468 -6.64 6.39 21.19
N SER A 469 -6.95 5.32 20.42
CA SER A 469 -8.20 4.59 20.62
C SER A 469 -8.36 4.08 22.05
N VAL A 470 -7.29 3.55 22.65
CA VAL A 470 -7.28 3.11 24.05
C VAL A 470 -7.38 4.30 25.01
N ALA A 471 -6.67 5.40 24.77
CA ALA A 471 -6.74 6.59 25.60
C ALA A 471 -8.11 7.30 25.48
N GLN A 472 -8.79 7.20 24.34
CA GLN A 472 -10.18 7.60 24.14
C GLN A 472 -11.09 6.73 25.00
N HIS A 473 -10.94 5.40 24.91
CA HIS A 473 -11.68 4.46 25.76
C HIS A 473 -11.47 4.76 27.24
N MET A 474 -10.22 4.88 27.71
CA MET A 474 -9.87 5.21 29.10
C MET A 474 -10.37 6.59 29.53
N ALA A 475 -10.47 7.56 28.60
CA ALA A 475 -11.10 8.84 28.86
C ALA A 475 -12.64 8.74 28.96
N GLY A 476 -13.23 7.64 28.48
CA GLY A 476 -14.67 7.41 28.46
C GLY A 476 -15.34 7.67 27.12
N ASP A 477 -14.59 7.91 26.05
CA ASP A 477 -15.10 7.99 24.67
C ASP A 477 -15.13 6.57 24.10
N LEU A 478 -16.25 5.87 24.30
CA LEU A 478 -16.39 4.44 24.05
C LEU A 478 -16.87 4.12 22.64
N ASP A 479 -17.37 5.12 21.89
CA ASP A 479 -17.67 4.98 20.46
C ASP A 479 -16.61 5.62 19.54
N ASN A 480 -15.51 6.14 20.12
CA ASN A 480 -14.39 6.78 19.42
C ASN A 480 -14.82 7.94 18.51
N ASN A 481 -15.85 8.69 18.90
CA ASN A 481 -16.32 9.84 18.13
C ASN A 481 -15.49 11.12 18.38
N GLY A 482 -14.47 11.04 19.24
CA GLY A 482 -13.60 12.15 19.64
C GLY A 482 -14.16 12.98 20.78
N ARG A 483 -15.21 12.50 21.47
CA ARG A 483 -15.82 13.21 22.58
C ARG A 483 -16.54 12.28 23.54
N VAL A 484 -16.30 12.48 24.83
CA VAL A 484 -17.04 11.79 25.91
C VAL A 484 -18.44 12.42 26.07
N ASP A 485 -19.50 11.72 25.66
CA ASP A 485 -20.86 12.23 25.75
C ASP A 485 -21.93 11.22 26.18
N LEU A 486 -23.20 11.56 25.99
CA LEU A 486 -24.32 10.76 26.46
C LEU A 486 -24.37 9.39 25.76
N SER A 487 -23.91 9.29 24.52
CA SER A 487 -23.81 8.03 23.78
C SER A 487 -22.88 7.08 24.51
N ASP A 488 -21.72 7.56 24.93
CA ASP A 488 -20.75 6.79 25.71
C ASP A 488 -21.27 6.41 27.09
N ALA A 489 -22.01 7.30 27.75
CA ALA A 489 -22.64 6.98 29.04
C ALA A 489 -23.61 5.79 28.91
N PHE A 490 -24.33 5.67 27.78
CA PHE A 490 -25.19 4.52 27.52
C PHE A 490 -24.39 3.24 27.24
N LEU A 491 -23.25 3.35 26.54
CA LEU A 491 -22.34 2.22 26.30
C LEU A 491 -21.72 1.74 27.62
N LEU A 492 -21.14 2.64 28.41
CA LEU A 492 -20.53 2.35 29.71
C LEU A 492 -21.53 1.67 30.64
N ARG A 493 -22.75 2.22 30.72
CA ARG A 493 -23.82 1.60 31.53
C ARG A 493 -24.16 0.19 31.07
N SER A 494 -24.18 -0.07 29.77
CA SER A 494 -24.49 -1.40 29.23
C SER A 494 -23.40 -2.41 29.59
N ILE A 495 -22.14 -2.01 29.45
CA ILE A 495 -20.95 -2.81 29.83
C ILE A 495 -20.98 -3.11 31.34
N LEU A 496 -21.21 -2.10 32.18
CA LEU A 496 -21.26 -2.28 33.64
C LEU A 496 -22.36 -3.25 34.07
N ILE A 497 -23.55 -3.18 33.45
CA ILE A 497 -24.64 -4.13 33.73
C ILE A 497 -24.25 -5.55 33.33
N GLU A 498 -23.63 -5.71 32.18
CA GLU A 498 -23.20 -7.01 31.66
C GLU A 498 -22.10 -7.64 32.50
N GLN A 499 -21.06 -6.88 32.84
CA GLN A 499 -19.88 -7.38 33.54
C GLN A 499 -20.08 -7.50 35.07
N SER A 500 -20.81 -6.57 35.70
CA SER A 500 -20.96 -6.51 37.16
C SER A 500 -22.35 -6.94 37.67
N GLY A 501 -23.35 -7.02 36.79
CA GLY A 501 -24.76 -7.20 37.18
C GLY A 501 -25.40 -5.98 37.86
N SER A 502 -24.69 -4.85 37.93
CA SER A 502 -25.12 -3.60 38.55
C SER A 502 -25.01 -2.45 37.56
N ALA A 503 -26.02 -1.58 37.52
CA ALA A 503 -26.00 -0.44 36.60
C ALA A 503 -25.16 0.75 37.09
N PHE A 504 -24.77 0.78 38.38
CA PHE A 504 -24.27 1.96 39.10
C PHE A 504 -25.12 3.24 38.86
N GLU A 505 -25.04 4.27 39.70
CA GLU A 505 -25.89 5.47 39.55
C GLU A 505 -25.34 6.47 38.50
N LEU A 506 -24.96 6.00 37.30
CA LEU A 506 -24.41 6.84 36.22
C LEU A 506 -25.32 8.04 35.87
N THR A 507 -26.64 7.84 35.92
CA THR A 507 -27.66 8.84 35.61
C THR A 507 -27.74 9.99 36.63
N SER A 508 -27.13 9.84 37.82
CA SER A 508 -27.14 10.91 38.83
C SER A 508 -25.94 11.87 38.69
N TYR A 509 -24.87 11.43 38.01
CA TYR A 509 -23.62 12.17 37.88
C TYR A 509 -23.41 12.80 36.51
N VAL A 510 -23.98 12.21 35.46
CA VAL A 510 -23.98 12.81 34.13
C VAL A 510 -24.99 13.97 34.12
N PRO A 511 -24.55 15.24 33.98
CA PRO A 511 -25.46 16.36 33.87
C PRO A 511 -26.39 16.09 32.69
N GLU A 512 -27.69 15.89 32.95
CA GLU A 512 -28.69 15.90 31.89
C GLU A 512 -28.42 17.15 31.03
N PRO A 513 -28.45 17.08 29.68
CA PRO A 513 -28.30 18.26 28.84
C PRO A 513 -29.28 19.28 29.36
N GLY A 514 -28.75 20.31 30.03
CA GLY A 514 -29.50 21.00 31.08
C GLY A 514 -30.87 21.37 30.52
N THR A 515 -31.95 21.20 31.27
CA THR A 515 -33.31 21.47 30.81
C THR A 515 -33.42 22.79 30.01
N ALA A 516 -32.56 23.77 30.26
CA ALA A 516 -32.33 24.96 29.45
C ALA A 516 -31.92 24.73 27.97
N GLN A 517 -31.03 23.78 27.64
CA GLN A 517 -30.65 23.42 26.26
C GLN A 517 -31.81 22.74 25.52
N LEU A 518 -32.50 21.78 26.17
CA LEU A 518 -33.71 21.18 25.61
C LEU A 518 -34.82 22.22 25.41
N LEU A 519 -35.04 23.11 26.38
CA LEU A 519 -35.95 24.25 26.24
C LEU A 519 -35.50 25.23 25.16
N GLY A 520 -34.19 25.39 24.94
CA GLY A 520 -33.62 26.20 23.87
C GLY A 520 -33.92 25.62 22.48
N VAL A 521 -33.70 24.32 22.29
CA VAL A 521 -34.04 23.60 21.04
C VAL A 521 -35.55 23.67 20.79
N VAL A 522 -36.37 23.33 21.80
CA VAL A 522 -37.83 23.45 21.71
C VAL A 522 -38.24 24.90 21.42
N GLY A 523 -37.57 25.88 22.01
CA GLY A 523 -37.80 27.31 21.75
C GLY A 523 -37.47 27.74 20.33
N VAL A 524 -36.35 27.27 19.76
CA VAL A 524 -35.97 27.53 18.36
C VAL A 524 -36.95 26.86 17.41
N TRP A 525 -37.30 25.59 17.63
CA TRP A 525 -38.30 24.89 16.84
C TRP A 525 -39.68 25.57 16.93
N ALA A 526 -40.11 25.99 18.13
CA ALA A 526 -41.34 26.75 18.32
C ALA A 526 -41.30 28.10 17.59
N ALA A 527 -40.17 28.82 17.60
CA ALA A 527 -40.01 30.07 16.87
C ALA A 527 -40.02 29.87 15.34
N VAL A 528 -39.39 28.81 14.83
CA VAL A 528 -39.40 28.44 13.40
C VAL A 528 -40.82 28.05 12.96
N PHE A 529 -41.54 27.25 13.75
CA PHE A 529 -42.92 26.87 13.45
C PHE A 529 -43.89 28.03 13.58
N TRP A 530 -43.72 28.94 14.56
CA TRP A 530 -44.52 30.16 14.68
C TRP A 530 -44.31 31.07 13.46
N ARG A 531 -43.06 31.30 13.03
CA ARG A 531 -42.77 32.08 11.81
C ARG A 531 -43.37 31.46 10.55
N ARG A 532 -43.43 30.11 10.45
CA ARG A 532 -44.08 29.42 9.33
C ARG A 532 -45.61 29.55 9.36
N GLY A 533 -46.22 29.60 10.54
CA GLY A 533 -47.65 29.88 10.72
C GLY A 533 -48.07 31.24 10.13
N ASP A 534 -47.24 32.27 10.33
CA ASP A 534 -47.48 33.61 9.76
C ASP A 534 -47.33 33.64 8.23
N HIS A 535 -46.42 32.84 7.68
CA HIS A 535 -46.27 32.69 6.23
C HIS A 535 -47.47 31.99 5.58
N ALA A 536 -48.04 30.97 6.22
CA ALA A 536 -49.26 30.30 5.76
C ALA A 536 -50.47 31.25 5.79
N ALA A 537 -50.58 32.12 6.80
CA ALA A 537 -51.60 33.16 6.87
C ALA A 537 -51.42 34.23 5.77
N ARG A 538 -50.17 34.60 5.44
CA ARG A 538 -49.83 35.52 4.35
C ARG A 538 -50.16 34.92 2.98
N LEU A 539 -49.85 33.64 2.74
CA LEU A 539 -50.16 32.94 1.49
C LEU A 539 -51.67 32.75 1.27
N ARG A 540 -52.47 32.55 2.33
CA ARG A 540 -53.94 32.56 2.23
C ARG A 540 -54.50 33.94 1.86
N ARG A 541 -53.91 35.04 2.36
CA ARG A 541 -54.28 36.39 1.91
C ARG A 541 -53.88 36.66 0.46
N TRP A 542 -52.73 36.14 0.03
CA TRP A 542 -52.24 36.30 -1.35
C TRP A 542 -53.09 35.51 -2.37
N ASN A 543 -53.46 34.25 -2.06
CA ASN A 543 -54.32 33.44 -2.93
C ASN A 543 -55.76 34.00 -3.04
N ASN A 544 -56.28 34.62 -1.97
CA ASN A 544 -57.57 35.31 -2.04
C ASN A 544 -57.51 36.63 -2.83
N ALA A 545 -56.34 37.27 -2.92
CA ALA A 545 -56.16 38.50 -3.70
C ALA A 545 -55.95 38.24 -5.21
N PHE A 546 -55.38 37.10 -5.60
CA PHE A 546 -55.02 36.81 -6.99
C PHE A 546 -55.82 35.67 -7.66
N GLY A 547 -56.70 34.97 -6.95
CA GLY A 547 -57.45 33.82 -7.44
C GLY A 547 -58.57 34.07 -8.49
N ARG A 548 -58.54 35.15 -9.26
CA ARG A 548 -59.57 35.44 -10.28
C ARG A 548 -59.13 35.51 -11.74
N VAL A 549 -57.88 35.22 -12.07
CA VAL A 549 -57.45 35.25 -13.47
C VAL A 549 -56.60 34.03 -13.75
N PHE A 550 -57.20 32.95 -14.28
CA PHE A 550 -56.68 32.13 -15.38
C PHE A 550 -57.60 30.90 -15.58
N PRO A 551 -58.17 30.69 -16.80
CA PRO A 551 -59.00 29.53 -17.08
C PRO A 551 -58.16 28.26 -17.37
N SER A 552 -58.64 27.15 -16.83
CA SER A 552 -58.07 25.80 -16.89
C SER A 552 -57.89 25.26 -18.32
N ARG A 553 -56.67 24.84 -18.67
CA ARG A 553 -56.40 23.98 -19.84
C ARG A 553 -56.55 22.51 -19.45
N ARG A 554 -57.41 21.79 -20.19
CA ARG A 554 -57.69 20.34 -20.10
C ARG A 554 -56.43 19.51 -20.38
N ARG A 555 -56.10 18.56 -19.50
CA ARG A 555 -55.19 17.43 -19.77
C ARG A 555 -55.97 16.32 -20.48
N ARG A 556 -55.46 15.87 -21.62
CA ARG A 556 -55.88 14.62 -22.30
C ARG A 556 -55.19 13.43 -21.62
N GLN A 557 -55.96 12.39 -21.34
CA GLN A 557 -55.48 11.04 -21.05
C GLN A 557 -55.17 10.32 -22.37
N THR A 558 -54.10 9.52 -22.38
CA THR A 558 -53.94 8.35 -23.27
C THR A 558 -53.36 7.20 -22.45
N PRO A 559 -53.92 5.97 -22.53
CA PRO A 559 -53.32 4.74 -22.01
C PRO A 559 -52.55 4.00 -23.14
N TRP A 560 -52.23 2.71 -22.93
CA TRP A 560 -51.43 1.77 -23.76
C TRP A 560 -49.95 1.73 -23.37
N GLY A 561 -49.28 0.58 -23.23
CA GLY A 561 -49.61 -0.81 -23.53
C GLY A 561 -48.32 -1.64 -23.52
N ALA A 562 -48.45 -2.94 -23.26
CA ALA A 562 -47.38 -3.94 -23.07
C ALA A 562 -46.47 -4.19 -24.30
N MET A 563 -45.28 -4.78 -24.06
CA MET A 563 -44.74 -6.04 -24.65
C MET A 563 -43.22 -6.05 -24.92
N ALA A 564 -42.64 -7.24 -24.69
CA ALA A 564 -41.52 -7.91 -25.39
C ALA A 564 -40.08 -7.35 -25.18
N SER A 565 -39.15 -8.13 -24.62
CA SER A 565 -38.40 -9.26 -25.23
C SER A 565 -37.49 -8.84 -26.39
N LEU A 566 -36.15 -8.92 -26.18
CA LEU A 566 -35.16 -9.62 -27.02
C LEU A 566 -33.72 -9.08 -26.85
N LYS A 567 -32.81 -10.06 -26.74
CA LYS A 567 -31.46 -10.16 -27.36
C LYS A 567 -30.26 -9.41 -26.77
N HIS A 568 -29.34 -10.24 -26.25
CA HIS A 568 -27.92 -10.33 -26.60
C HIS A 568 -27.33 -9.22 -27.48
N ARG A 569 -26.31 -8.55 -26.95
CA ARG A 569 -25.23 -7.94 -27.73
C ARG A 569 -23.89 -8.28 -27.10
N SER A 570 -23.08 -8.95 -27.90
CA SER A 570 -21.62 -9.03 -27.77
C SER A 570 -21.00 -7.64 -27.89
N TRP A 571 -20.07 -7.33 -27.00
CA TRP A 571 -19.18 -6.19 -27.14
C TRP A 571 -17.81 -6.67 -27.63
N ARG A 572 -17.40 -6.08 -28.76
CA ARG A 572 -16.03 -6.07 -29.25
C ARG A 572 -15.29 -4.97 -28.49
N SER A 573 -14.10 -5.26 -27.99
CA SER A 573 -13.13 -4.26 -27.55
C SER A 573 -12.54 -3.51 -28.75
N PRO A 574 -12.17 -2.22 -28.60
CA PRO A 574 -11.18 -1.61 -29.45
C PRO A 574 -9.90 -1.26 -28.67
N CYS A 575 -8.80 -1.72 -29.27
CA CYS A 575 -7.44 -1.14 -29.33
C CYS A 575 -6.67 -0.89 -28.05
#